data_AF-A0A518I046-F1
#
_entry.id   AF-A0A518I046-F1
#
_cell.length_a   1.000
_cell.length_b   1.000
_cell.length_c   1.000
_cell.angle_alpha   90.00
_cell.angle_beta   90.00
_cell.angle_gamma   90.00
#
_symmetry.space_group_name_H-M   'P 1'
#
loop_
_entity.id
_entity.type
_entity.pdbx_description
1 polymer ?
#
loop_
_entity_poly.entity_id
_entity_poly.type
_entity_poly.pdbx_seq_one_letter_code
_entity_poly.pdbx_strand_id
1 'polypeptide(L)'
;MTTDMIRSIWEIAAIVCLRFPVPIRAWAIAVALTNLASLLFLGTLEGRVVLLALIIAISIMAMIHQRLGFVRLLGAGHVTWLVMLPWLLMRLPSAASNPAFHGWLVALLVLNSICLMVDTADVIRFFRGERDPHYRL
;
A
#
# COMPACT_ATOMS: atom_id res chain seq x y z
N MET A 1 -0.02 -20.50 -2.76
CA MET A 1 -0.11 -19.38 -3.74
C MET A 1 -0.34 -20.01 -5.10
N THR A 2 -1.50 -19.81 -5.72
CA THR A 2 -1.81 -20.38 -7.04
C THR A 2 -1.08 -19.61 -8.14
N THR A 3 -0.86 -20.23 -9.31
CA THR A 3 -0.28 -19.58 -10.50
C THR A 3 -1.04 -18.31 -10.89
N ASP A 4 -2.36 -18.31 -10.69
CA ASP A 4 -3.23 -17.18 -10.99
C ASP A 4 -2.99 -15.99 -10.07
N MET A 5 -2.63 -16.24 -8.81
CA MET A 5 -2.33 -15.17 -7.85
C MET A 5 -1.01 -14.49 -8.17
N ILE A 6 0.00 -15.28 -8.52
CA ILE A 6 1.31 -14.76 -8.98
C ILE A 6 1.11 -13.87 -10.21
N ARG A 7 0.34 -14.35 -11.19
CA ARG A 7 0.03 -13.60 -12.41
C ARG A 7 -0.65 -12.26 -12.10
N SER A 8 -1.68 -12.24 -11.25
CA SER A 8 -2.36 -10.97 -10.92
C SER A 8 -1.46 -9.98 -10.18
N ILE A 9 -0.56 -10.45 -9.31
CA ILE A 9 0.43 -9.57 -8.66
C ILE A 9 1.33 -8.92 -9.73
N TRP A 10 1.81 -9.70 -10.70
CA TRP A 10 2.62 -9.19 -11.79
C TRP A 10 1.86 -8.21 -12.70
N GLU A 11 0.60 -8.48 -13.01
CA GLU A 11 -0.25 -7.60 -13.82
C GLU A 11 -0.48 -6.26 -13.12
N ILE A 12 -0.83 -6.27 -11.83
CA ILE A 12 -0.97 -5.05 -11.02
C ILE A 12 0.34 -4.26 -11.03
N ALA A 13 1.46 -4.93 -10.75
CA ALA A 13 2.79 -4.29 -10.74
C ALA A 13 3.15 -3.70 -12.11
N ALA A 14 2.90 -4.42 -13.20
CA ALA A 14 3.17 -3.96 -14.56
C ALA A 14 2.31 -2.74 -14.92
N ILE A 15 1.04 -2.71 -14.52
CA ILE A 15 0.15 -1.56 -14.73
C ILE A 15 0.70 -0.33 -14.00
N VAL A 16 1.04 -0.45 -12.72
CA VAL A 16 1.59 0.65 -11.92
C VAL A 16 2.92 1.16 -12.51
N CYS A 17 3.81 0.26 -12.91
CA CYS A 17 5.15 0.63 -13.40
C CYS A 17 5.16 1.13 -14.86
N LEU A 18 4.26 0.65 -15.71
CA LEU A 18 4.35 0.89 -17.16
C LEU A 18 3.22 1.76 -17.71
N ARG A 19 2.03 1.74 -17.08
CA ARG A 19 0.84 2.43 -17.61
C ARG A 19 0.55 3.76 -16.92
N PHE A 20 0.99 3.95 -15.68
CA PHE A 20 0.70 5.19 -14.95
C PHE A 20 1.49 6.38 -15.53
N PRO A 21 0.90 7.58 -15.57
CA PRO A 21 1.64 8.80 -15.89
C PRO A 21 2.74 9.04 -14.87
N VAL A 22 3.84 9.67 -15.31
CA VAL A 22 5.12 9.77 -14.57
C VAL A 22 4.95 10.22 -13.11
N PRO A 23 4.16 11.27 -12.77
CA PRO A 23 4.04 11.71 -11.38
C PRO A 23 3.36 10.66 -10.48
N ILE A 24 2.28 10.04 -10.97
CA ILE A 24 1.53 9.02 -10.21
C ILE A 24 2.37 7.75 -10.07
N ARG A 25 3.10 7.38 -11.12
CA ARG A 25 4.04 6.25 -11.07
C ARG A 25 5.14 6.48 -10.04
N ALA A 26 5.78 7.64 -10.05
CA ALA A 26 6.84 7.98 -9.09
C ALA A 26 6.30 7.93 -7.65
N TRP A 27 5.10 8.46 -7.43
CA TRP A 27 4.39 8.38 -6.15
C TRP A 27 4.14 6.94 -5.71
N ALA A 28 3.54 6.10 -6.57
CA ALA A 28 3.25 4.71 -6.26
C ALA A 28 4.51 3.90 -5.95
N ILE A 29 5.59 4.12 -6.70
CA ILE A 29 6.90 3.51 -6.44
C ILE A 29 7.46 3.97 -5.09
N ALA A 30 7.39 5.27 -4.77
CA ALA A 30 7.87 5.78 -3.48
C ALA A 30 7.14 5.13 -2.29
N VAL A 31 5.82 4.98 -2.39
CA VAL A 31 5.00 4.30 -1.36
C VAL A 31 5.38 2.83 -1.25
N ALA A 32 5.51 2.12 -2.38
CA ALA A 32 5.91 0.72 -2.41
C ALA A 32 7.29 0.50 -1.78
N LEU A 33 8.28 1.32 -2.15
CA LEU A 33 9.63 1.25 -1.59
C LEU A 33 9.65 1.58 -0.09
N THR A 34 8.84 2.55 0.36
CA THR A 34 8.74 2.90 1.78
C THR A 34 8.18 1.74 2.61
N ASN A 35 7.18 1.02 2.11
CA ASN A 35 6.65 -0.17 2.78
C ASN A 35 7.65 -1.34 2.71
N LEU A 36 8.34 -1.51 1.58
CA LEU A 36 9.35 -2.57 1.40
C LEU A 36 10.59 -2.35 2.30
N ALA A 37 10.92 -1.10 2.62
CA ALA A 37 11.99 -0.76 3.56
C ALA A 37 11.76 -1.32 4.98
N SER A 38 10.56 -1.81 5.30
CA SER A 38 10.31 -2.63 6.50
C SER A 38 11.25 -3.83 6.64
N LEU A 39 11.75 -4.38 5.52
CA LEU A 39 12.75 -5.45 5.51
C LEU A 39 14.07 -5.06 6.18
N LEU A 40 14.42 -3.78 6.16
CA LEU A 40 15.62 -3.26 6.84
C LEU A 40 15.43 -3.20 8.36
N PHE A 41 14.18 -3.28 8.83
CA PHE A 41 13.81 -3.12 10.24
C PHE A 41 13.15 -4.38 10.83
N LEU A 42 13.43 -5.57 10.29
CA LEU A 42 12.88 -6.85 10.82
C LEU A 42 13.31 -7.17 12.26
N GLY A 43 14.34 -6.49 12.76
CA GLY A 43 14.72 -6.54 14.18
C GLY A 43 13.70 -5.88 15.11
N THR A 44 12.83 -5.01 14.59
CA THR A 44 11.81 -4.29 15.37
C THR A 44 10.41 -4.89 15.16
N LEU A 45 9.52 -4.65 16.11
CA LEU A 45 8.14 -5.12 16.01
C LEU A 45 7.39 -4.38 14.89
N GLU A 46 7.68 -3.09 14.75
CA GLU A 46 7.11 -2.18 13.76
C GLU A 46 7.43 -2.64 12.34
N GLY A 47 8.70 -3.00 12.08
CA GLY A 47 9.11 -3.54 10.77
C GLY A 47 8.34 -4.81 10.40
N ARG A 48 8.18 -5.74 11.36
CA ARG A 48 7.41 -6.98 11.14
C ARG A 48 5.93 -6.72 10.88
N VAL A 49 5.32 -5.79 11.62
CA VAL A 49 3.91 -5.42 11.45
C VAL A 49 3.68 -4.77 10.08
N VAL A 50 4.56 -3.87 9.65
CA VAL A 50 4.49 -3.26 8.32
C VAL A 50 4.66 -4.31 7.22
N LEU A 51 5.62 -5.22 7.35
CA LEU A 51 5.80 -6.30 6.37
C LEU A 51 4.56 -7.19 6.30
N LEU A 52 3.97 -7.55 7.44
CA LEU A 52 2.75 -8.36 7.49
C LEU A 52 1.59 -7.61 6.80
N ALA A 53 1.42 -6.32 7.09
CA ALA A 53 0.40 -5.50 6.46
C ALA A 53 0.60 -5.41 4.93
N LEU A 54 1.84 -5.29 4.45
CA LEU A 54 2.20 -5.32 3.03
C LEU A 54 1.81 -6.65 2.37
N ILE A 55 2.14 -7.79 3.00
CA ILE A 55 1.80 -9.12 2.47
C ILE A 55 0.28 -9.29 2.40
N ILE A 56 -0.45 -8.88 3.44
CA ILE A 56 -1.92 -8.94 3.46
C ILE A 56 -2.49 -8.06 2.34
N ALA A 57 -1.99 -6.84 2.18
CA ALA A 57 -2.46 -5.91 1.15
C ALA A 57 -2.27 -6.46 -0.26
N ILE A 58 -1.07 -6.97 -0.59
CA ILE A 58 -0.79 -7.60 -1.89
C ILE A 58 -1.73 -8.79 -2.13
N SER A 59 -1.98 -9.60 -1.10
CA SER A 59 -2.87 -10.76 -1.21
C SER A 59 -4.32 -10.35 -1.48
N ILE A 60 -4.83 -9.35 -0.76
CA ILE A 60 -6.19 -8.83 -0.97
C ILE A 60 -6.32 -8.21 -2.37
N MET A 61 -5.37 -7.38 -2.79
CA MET A 61 -5.40 -6.77 -4.13
C MET A 61 -5.37 -7.83 -5.23
N ALA A 62 -4.55 -8.87 -5.10
CA ALA A 62 -4.51 -9.96 -6.05
C ALA A 62 -5.87 -10.69 -6.14
N MET A 63 -6.51 -10.98 -5.00
CA MET A 63 -7.84 -11.60 -4.98
C MET A 63 -8.92 -10.72 -5.61
N ILE A 64 -8.88 -9.40 -5.38
CA ILE A 64 -9.80 -8.45 -6.01
C ILE A 64 -9.57 -8.42 -7.52
N HIS A 65 -8.31 -8.29 -7.95
CA HIS A 65 -7.94 -8.19 -9.36
C HIS A 65 -8.33 -9.44 -10.16
N GLN A 66 -8.20 -10.63 -9.58
CA GLN A 66 -8.65 -11.87 -10.22
C GLN A 66 -10.14 -11.88 -10.58
N ARG A 67 -10.98 -11.19 -9.79
CA ARG A 67 -12.44 -11.21 -9.96
C ARG A 67 -12.98 -10.00 -10.71
N LEU A 68 -12.35 -8.85 -10.52
CA LEU A 68 -12.87 -7.56 -10.98
C LEU A 68 -11.91 -6.84 -11.94
N GLY A 69 -10.71 -7.36 -12.15
CA GLY A 69 -9.64 -6.66 -12.86
C GLY A 69 -9.12 -5.46 -12.07
N PHE A 70 -8.49 -4.52 -12.77
CA PHE A 70 -7.98 -3.29 -12.15
C PHE A 70 -9.09 -2.24 -11.98
N VAL A 71 -9.74 -2.25 -10.82
CA VAL A 71 -10.82 -1.33 -10.43
C VAL A 71 -10.44 -0.49 -9.21
N ARG A 72 -11.20 0.56 -8.92
CA ARG A 72 -11.00 1.42 -7.72
C ARG A 72 -10.97 0.66 -6.39
N LEU A 73 -11.67 -0.48 -6.31
CA LEU A 73 -11.72 -1.29 -5.09
C LEU A 73 -10.35 -1.87 -4.69
N LEU A 74 -9.33 -1.87 -5.56
CA LEU A 74 -7.99 -2.35 -5.20
C LEU A 74 -7.42 -1.63 -3.96
N GLY A 75 -7.76 -0.35 -3.73
CA GLY A 75 -7.35 0.39 -2.53
C GLY A 75 -7.81 -0.24 -1.20
N ALA A 76 -8.87 -1.06 -1.22
CA ALA A 76 -9.33 -1.81 -0.06
C ALA A 76 -8.30 -2.83 0.46
N GLY A 77 -7.28 -3.18 -0.34
CA GLY A 77 -6.15 -3.98 0.13
C GLY A 77 -5.44 -3.37 1.33
N HIS A 78 -5.46 -2.04 1.47
CA HIS A 78 -4.82 -1.32 2.57
C HIS A 78 -5.67 -1.23 3.85
N VAL A 79 -6.74 -2.02 3.98
CA VAL A 79 -7.62 -1.99 5.17
C VAL A 79 -6.85 -2.15 6.49
N THR A 80 -5.73 -2.88 6.50
CA THR A 80 -4.88 -3.06 7.68
C THR A 80 -4.24 -1.75 8.16
N TRP A 81 -4.09 -0.75 7.29
CA TRP A 81 -3.52 0.55 7.64
C TRP A 81 -4.40 1.35 8.61
N LEU A 82 -5.71 1.10 8.63
CA LEU A 82 -6.63 1.75 9.58
C LEU A 82 -6.27 1.45 11.04
N VAL A 83 -5.71 0.27 11.31
CA VAL A 83 -5.25 -0.13 12.65
C VAL A 83 -3.76 0.14 12.81
N MET A 84 -2.97 -0.18 11.77
CA MET A 84 -1.52 -0.08 11.82
C MET A 84 -1.02 1.37 11.97
N LEU A 85 -1.58 2.34 11.24
CA LEU A 85 -1.06 3.71 11.26
C LEU A 85 -1.26 4.41 12.62
N PRO A 86 -2.45 4.37 13.27
CA PRO A 86 -2.59 4.89 14.62
C PRO A 86 -1.66 4.20 15.63
N TRP A 87 -1.48 2.88 15.49
CA TRP A 87 -0.57 2.12 16.34
C TRP A 87 0.89 2.53 16.17
N LEU A 88 1.37 2.70 14.93
CA LEU A 88 2.72 3.18 14.64
C LEU A 88 2.94 4.61 15.13
N LEU A 89 1.93 5.48 15.02
CA LEU A 89 2.00 6.86 15.50
C LEU A 89 2.27 6.91 17.02
N MET A 90 1.60 6.07 17.80
CA MET A 90 1.85 5.95 19.25
C MET A 90 3.26 5.45 19.59
N ARG A 91 3.92 4.75 18.65
CA ARG A 91 5.26 4.18 18.83
C ARG A 91 6.37 5.08 18.30
N LEU A 92 6.03 6.19 17.64
CA LEU A 92 7.01 7.12 17.10
C LEU A 92 8.04 7.62 18.13
N PRO A 93 7.68 7.93 19.39
CA PRO A 93 8.67 8.33 20.40
C PRO A 93 9.71 7.25 20.71
N SER A 94 9.33 5.97 20.62
CA SER A 94 10.25 4.85 20.86
C SER A 94 11.31 4.69 19.76
N ALA A 95 11.08 5.27 18.59
CA ALA A 95 12.01 5.26 17.47
C ALA A 95 13.09 6.35 17.57
N ALA A 96 12.93 7.33 18.47
CA ALA A 96 13.75 8.55 18.50
C ALA A 96 15.26 8.32 18.70
N SER A 97 15.65 7.21 19.34
CA SER A 97 17.05 6.84 19.57
C SER A 97 17.77 6.34 18.32
N ASN A 98 17.05 6.01 17.25
CA ASN A 98 17.61 5.58 15.97
C ASN A 98 17.10 6.51 14.84
N PRO A 99 17.92 7.47 14.37
CA PRO A 99 17.50 8.45 13.37
C PRO A 99 16.99 7.84 12.06
N ALA A 100 17.60 6.74 11.59
CA ALA A 100 17.19 6.08 10.35
C ALA A 100 15.82 5.40 10.50
N PHE A 101 15.60 4.70 11.61
CA PHE A 101 14.32 4.06 11.91
C PHE A 101 13.21 5.09 12.13
N HIS A 102 13.50 6.17 12.87
CA HIS A 102 12.56 7.27 13.07
C HIS A 102 12.20 7.95 11.75
N GLY A 103 13.19 8.29 10.92
CA GLY A 103 12.96 8.90 9.61
C GLY A 103 12.11 8.03 8.69
N TRP A 104 12.38 6.72 8.64
CA TRP A 104 11.56 5.76 7.92
C TRP A 104 10.13 5.70 8.45
N LEU A 105 9.95 5.66 9.77
CA LEU A 105 8.62 5.58 10.39
C LEU A 105 7.79 6.83 10.12
N VAL A 106 8.39 8.02 10.15
CA VAL A 106 7.74 9.29 9.75
C VAL A 106 7.35 9.24 8.27
N ALA A 107 8.27 8.85 7.38
CA ALA A 107 7.99 8.77 5.96
C ALA A 107 6.83 7.81 5.66
N LEU A 108 6.82 6.65 6.33
CA LEU A 108 5.76 5.65 6.22
C LEU A 108 4.42 6.22 6.69
N LEU A 109 4.38 6.86 7.87
CA LEU A 109 3.16 7.47 8.40
C LEU A 109 2.59 8.52 7.44
N VAL A 110 3.43 9.41 6.90
CA VAL A 110 3.00 10.46 5.97
C VAL A 110 2.49 9.88 4.66
N LEU A 111 3.31 9.05 3.99
CA LEU A 111 2.98 8.51 2.67
C LEU A 111 1.76 7.60 2.72
N ASN A 112 1.71 6.67 3.68
CA ASN A 112 0.58 5.74 3.79
C ASN A 112 -0.70 6.45 4.23
N SER A 113 -0.64 7.50 5.05
CA SER A 113 -1.84 8.27 5.41
C SER A 113 -2.44 8.99 4.20
N ILE A 114 -1.60 9.61 3.37
CA ILE A 114 -2.06 10.25 2.12
C ILE A 114 -2.67 9.20 1.19
N CYS A 115 -2.02 8.04 1.02
CA CYS A 115 -2.58 6.95 0.22
C CYS A 115 -3.92 6.44 0.78
N LEU A 116 -4.03 6.26 2.10
CA LEU A 116 -5.27 5.79 2.73
C LEU A 116 -6.44 6.75 2.50
N MET A 117 -6.18 8.06 2.48
CA MET A 117 -7.20 9.06 2.12
C MET A 117 -7.69 8.87 0.68
N VAL A 118 -6.77 8.64 -0.27
CA VAL A 118 -7.10 8.37 -1.68
C VAL A 118 -7.85 7.05 -1.82
N ASP A 119 -7.38 5.99 -1.17
CA ASP A 119 -8.03 4.67 -1.19
C ASP A 119 -9.45 4.74 -0.64
N THR A 120 -9.66 5.50 0.44
CA THR A 120 -10.98 5.72 1.02
C THR A 120 -11.91 6.41 0.03
N ALA A 121 -11.44 7.45 -0.66
CA ALA A 121 -12.21 8.13 -1.69
C ALA A 121 -12.56 7.20 -2.86
N ASP A 122 -11.60 6.37 -3.30
CA ASP A 122 -11.80 5.40 -4.38
C ASP A 122 -12.79 4.30 -4.02
N VAL A 123 -12.72 3.78 -2.80
CA VAL A 123 -13.69 2.79 -2.29
C VAL A 123 -15.10 3.39 -2.23
N ILE A 124 -15.25 4.64 -1.74
CA ILE A 124 -16.56 5.32 -1.72
C ILE A 124 -17.11 5.50 -3.14
N ARG A 125 -16.28 5.93 -4.08
CA ARG A 125 -16.66 6.11 -5.50
C ARG A 125 -17.04 4.79 -6.16
N PHE A 126 -16.32 3.71 -5.87
CA PHE A 126 -16.64 2.38 -6.35
C PHE A 126 -18.06 1.97 -5.94
N PHE A 127 -18.42 2.15 -4.66
CA PHE A 127 -19.77 1.83 -4.17
C PHE A 127 -20.85 2.79 -4.70
N ARG A 128 -20.47 3.99 -5.17
CA ARG A 128 -21.36 4.90 -5.90
C ARG A 128 -21.52 4.55 -7.39
N GLY A 129 -20.85 3.50 -7.87
CA GLY A 129 -20.96 3.01 -9.24
C GLY A 129 -19.81 3.44 -10.17
N GLU A 130 -18.88 4.28 -9.71
CA GLU A 130 -17.70 4.68 -10.48
C GLU A 130 -16.62 3.61 -10.38
N ARG A 131 -16.69 2.57 -11.22
CA ARG A 131 -15.81 1.39 -11.11
C ARG A 131 -14.42 1.59 -11.71
N ASP A 132 -14.32 2.43 -12.73
CA ASP A 132 -13.07 2.66 -13.47
C ASP A 132 -12.04 3.42 -12.62
N PRO A 133 -10.76 3.00 -12.62
CA PRO A 133 -9.71 3.69 -11.87
C PRO A 133 -9.47 5.11 -12.41
N HIS A 134 -8.72 5.90 -11.64
CA HIS A 134 -8.48 7.32 -11.94
C HIS A 134 -7.70 7.59 -13.23
N TYR A 135 -6.98 6.59 -13.75
CA TYR A 135 -6.26 6.69 -15.01
C TYR A 135 -7.10 6.00 -16.10
N ARG A 136 -7.50 6.77 -17.12
CA ARG A 136 -8.02 6.18 -18.35
C ARG A 136 -6.83 5.71 -19.18
N LEU A 137 -6.82 4.44 -19.55
CA LEU A 137 -5.91 3.90 -20.57
C LEU A 137 -6.21 4.55 -21.93
#